data_AF-A0A6S6PBH9-F1
#
_entry.id   AF-A0A6S6PBH9-F1
#
_cell.length_a   1.000
_cell.length_b   1.000
_cell.length_c   1.000
_cell.angle_alpha   90.00
_cell.angle_beta   90.00
_cell.angle_gamma   90.00
#
_symmetry.space_group_name_H-M   'P 1'
#
loop_
_entity.id
_entity.type
_entity.pdbx_description
1 polymer ?
#
loop_
_entity_poly.entity_id
_entity_poly.type
_entity_poly.pdbx_seq_one_letter_code
_entity_poly.pdbx_strand_id
1 'polypeptide(L)'
;MNDDYKTTAALALAKCAAYDPWFPKASQATVDAWAEAIEEYRLSLEDVLAGVKRAYRENGSGFKPLPKDIVQAARMERKERTDRLGPTPEYEALCDSKYISYEEALQRLQKRTGQTFGRELGEAS
;
A
#
# COMPACT_ATOMS: atom_id res chain seq x y z
N MET A 1 -16.23 -5.77 -13.42
CA MET A 1 -14.78 -5.77 -13.63
C MET A 1 -14.44 -4.66 -14.60
N ASN A 2 -13.61 -3.72 -14.16
CA ASN A 2 -13.13 -2.63 -15.01
C ASN A 2 -12.20 -3.18 -16.13
N ASP A 3 -12.39 -2.75 -17.38
CA ASP A 3 -11.58 -3.20 -18.53
C ASP A 3 -10.09 -2.84 -18.36
N ASP A 4 -9.79 -1.82 -17.56
CA ASP A 4 -8.43 -1.42 -17.20
C ASP A 4 -7.68 -2.51 -16.40
N TYR A 5 -8.36 -3.21 -15.49
CA TYR A 5 -7.74 -4.29 -14.72
C TYR A 5 -7.51 -5.55 -15.55
N LYS A 6 -8.39 -5.83 -16.52
CA LYS A 6 -8.15 -6.91 -17.50
C LYS A 6 -6.91 -6.63 -18.34
N THR A 7 -6.75 -5.39 -18.79
CA THR A 7 -5.56 -4.95 -19.53
C THR A 7 -4.31 -5.09 -18.66
N THR A 8 -4.38 -4.65 -17.40
CA THR A 8 -3.28 -4.79 -16.44
C THR A 8 -2.91 -6.26 -16.18
N ALA A 9 -3.90 -7.14 -15.99
CA ALA A 9 -3.69 -8.57 -15.81
C ALA A 9 -3.04 -9.21 -17.03
N ALA A 10 -3.50 -8.89 -18.25
CA ALA A 10 -2.92 -9.39 -19.48
C ALA A 10 -1.44 -8.98 -19.63
N LEU A 11 -1.11 -7.72 -19.30
CA LEU A 11 0.28 -7.24 -19.32
C LEU A 11 1.15 -7.89 -18.25
N ALA A 12 0.59 -8.15 -17.07
CA ALA A 12 1.28 -8.88 -16.01
C ALA A 12 1.62 -10.32 -16.43
N LEU A 13 0.65 -11.03 -17.01
CA LEU A 13 0.81 -12.38 -17.54
C LEU A 13 1.83 -12.43 -18.69
N ALA A 14 1.79 -11.45 -19.60
CA ALA A 14 2.78 -11.30 -20.66
C ALA A 14 4.20 -11.09 -20.09
N LYS A 15 4.33 -10.29 -19.01
CA LYS A 15 5.62 -10.09 -18.33
C LYS A 15 6.08 -11.36 -17.61
N CYS A 16 5.19 -12.14 -17.01
CA CYS A 16 5.52 -13.46 -16.47
C CYS A 16 6.10 -14.37 -17.56
N ALA A 17 5.48 -14.41 -18.75
CA ALA A 17 5.99 -15.18 -19.88
C ALA A 17 7.32 -14.67 -20.44
N ALA A 18 7.66 -13.40 -20.23
CA ALA A 18 8.97 -12.86 -20.57
C ALA A 18 10.07 -13.29 -19.57
N TYR A 19 9.71 -13.60 -18.31
CA TYR A 19 10.66 -14.13 -17.31
C TYR A 19 10.81 -15.65 -17.39
N ASP A 20 9.73 -16.37 -17.68
CA ASP A 20 9.70 -17.83 -17.74
C ASP A 20 9.28 -18.30 -19.15
N PRO A 21 10.21 -18.84 -19.95
CA PRO A 21 9.91 -19.38 -21.28
C PRO A 21 8.86 -20.49 -21.30
N TRP A 22 8.60 -21.13 -20.16
CA TRP A 22 7.63 -22.21 -20.00
C TRP A 22 6.30 -21.72 -19.42
N PHE A 23 6.14 -20.42 -19.21
CA PHE A 23 4.90 -19.86 -18.70
C PHE A 23 3.75 -20.12 -19.69
N PRO A 24 2.61 -20.64 -19.23
CA PRO A 24 1.52 -21.00 -20.12
C PRO A 24 0.91 -19.76 -20.77
N LYS A 25 0.47 -19.91 -22.03
CA LYS A 25 -0.35 -18.88 -22.68
C LYS A 25 -1.62 -18.67 -21.87
N ALA A 26 -1.84 -17.44 -21.42
CA ALA A 26 -3.03 -17.11 -20.63
C ALA A 26 -4.31 -17.27 -21.47
N SER A 27 -5.31 -17.92 -20.88
CA SER A 27 -6.68 -17.91 -21.39
C SER A 27 -7.41 -16.65 -20.94
N GLN A 28 -8.55 -16.32 -21.56
CA GLN A 28 -9.38 -15.21 -21.10
C GLN A 28 -9.82 -15.38 -19.63
N ALA A 29 -10.19 -16.61 -19.23
CA ALA A 29 -10.55 -16.92 -17.85
C ALA A 29 -9.38 -16.69 -16.87
N THR A 30 -8.14 -16.95 -17.30
CA THR A 30 -6.93 -16.65 -16.53
C THR A 30 -6.76 -15.15 -16.35
N VAL A 31 -6.94 -14.36 -17.42
CA VAL A 31 -6.87 -12.89 -17.35
C VAL A 31 -7.94 -12.34 -16.41
N ASP A 32 -9.17 -12.82 -16.51
CA ASP A 32 -10.28 -12.38 -15.66
C ASP A 32 -10.00 -12.69 -14.18
N ALA A 33 -9.57 -13.90 -13.84
CA ALA A 33 -9.22 -14.26 -12.46
C ALA A 33 -8.07 -13.42 -11.88
N TRP A 34 -7.07 -13.09 -12.70
CA TRP A 34 -5.97 -12.21 -12.27
C TRP A 34 -6.44 -10.78 -12.07
N ALA A 35 -7.32 -10.29 -12.94
CA ALA A 35 -7.89 -8.96 -12.82
C ALA A 35 -8.72 -8.80 -11.54
N GLU A 36 -9.43 -9.85 -11.07
CA GLU A 36 -10.19 -9.80 -9.82
C GLU A 36 -9.26 -9.54 -8.63
N ALA A 37 -8.14 -10.28 -8.57
CA ALA A 37 -7.16 -10.15 -7.51
C ALA A 37 -6.44 -8.78 -7.54
N ILE A 38 -6.23 -8.21 -8.72
CA ILE A 38 -5.63 -6.87 -8.89
C ILE A 38 -6.62 -5.77 -8.48
N GLU A 39 -7.89 -5.92 -8.87
CA GLU A 39 -8.99 -4.99 -8.59
C GLU A 39 -9.27 -4.89 -7.08
N GLU A 40 -9.21 -6.01 -6.35
CA GLU A 40 -9.41 -6.08 -4.89
C GLU A 40 -8.54 -5.06 -4.13
N TYR A 41 -7.30 -4.86 -4.58
CA TYR A 41 -6.34 -3.93 -3.95
C TYR A 41 -6.14 -2.64 -4.74
N ARG A 42 -6.93 -2.44 -5.81
CA ARG A 42 -6.84 -1.29 -6.73
C ARG A 42 -5.40 -1.05 -7.18
N LEU A 43 -4.70 -2.11 -7.59
CA LEU A 43 -3.31 -2.04 -7.98
C LEU A 43 -3.16 -1.34 -9.34
N SER A 44 -2.24 -0.38 -9.43
CA SER A 44 -1.94 0.27 -10.71
C SER A 44 -1.09 -0.66 -11.59
N LEU A 45 -1.05 -0.39 -12.89
CA LEU A 45 -0.17 -1.11 -13.81
C LEU A 45 1.30 -1.09 -13.33
N GLU A 46 1.78 0.07 -12.88
CA GLU A 46 3.14 0.22 -12.36
C GLU A 46 3.41 -0.72 -11.17
N ASP A 47 2.48 -0.77 -10.21
CA ASP A 47 2.58 -1.63 -9.03
C ASP A 47 2.66 -3.11 -9.42
N VAL A 48 1.77 -3.53 -10.32
CA VAL A 48 1.69 -4.93 -10.77
C VAL A 48 2.97 -5.32 -11.52
N LEU A 49 3.44 -4.50 -12.45
CA LEU A 49 4.65 -4.79 -13.22
C LEU A 49 5.93 -4.77 -12.37
N ALA A 50 5.97 -3.95 -11.31
CA ALA A 50 7.03 -3.99 -10.30
C ALA A 50 6.92 -5.27 -9.45
N GLY A 51 5.70 -5.64 -9.05
CA GLY A 51 5.41 -6.89 -8.34
C GLY A 51 5.86 -8.13 -9.09
N VAL A 52 5.61 -8.21 -10.41
CA VAL A 52 6.13 -9.32 -11.25
C VAL A 52 7.66 -9.39 -11.19
N LYS A 53 8.35 -8.24 -11.37
CA LYS A 53 9.81 -8.19 -11.29
C LYS A 53 10.33 -8.67 -9.92
N ARG A 54 9.69 -8.21 -8.85
CA ARG A 54 10.00 -8.62 -7.48
C ARG A 54 9.82 -10.11 -7.26
N ALA A 55 8.68 -10.66 -7.65
CA ALA A 55 8.34 -12.06 -7.43
C ALA A 55 9.37 -12.99 -8.10
N TYR A 56 9.76 -12.71 -9.35
CA TYR A 56 10.80 -13.49 -10.04
C TYR A 56 12.20 -13.29 -9.47
N ARG A 57 12.54 -12.10 -8.95
CA ARG A 57 13.81 -11.85 -8.25
C ARG A 57 13.92 -12.67 -6.96
N GLU A 58 12.82 -12.84 -6.24
CA GLU A 58 12.82 -13.41 -4.88
C GLU A 58 12.63 -14.94 -4.84
N ASN A 59 11.95 -15.55 -5.81
CA ASN A 59 11.59 -16.97 -5.74
C ASN A 59 12.49 -17.91 -6.57
N GLY A 60 13.34 -17.39 -7.47
CA GLY A 60 14.32 -18.19 -8.20
C GLY A 60 13.73 -19.20 -9.20
N SER A 61 14.51 -20.23 -9.54
CA SER A 61 14.19 -21.20 -10.60
C SER A 61 12.98 -22.08 -10.25
N GLY A 62 12.08 -22.28 -11.22
CA GLY A 62 10.90 -23.14 -11.07
C GLY A 62 9.71 -22.48 -10.37
N PHE A 63 9.81 -21.19 -10.06
CA PHE A 63 8.71 -20.40 -9.53
C PHE A 63 7.56 -20.29 -10.54
N LYS A 64 6.35 -20.68 -10.12
CA LYS A 64 5.13 -20.63 -10.92
C LYS A 64 4.17 -19.63 -10.26
N PRO A 65 4.23 -18.34 -10.62
CA PRO A 65 3.44 -17.33 -9.92
C PRO A 65 1.94 -17.57 -10.12
N LEU A 66 1.22 -17.51 -9.00
CA LEU A 66 -0.23 -17.38 -8.94
C LEU A 66 -0.60 -15.90 -8.75
N PRO A 67 -1.88 -15.50 -9.00
CA PRO A 67 -2.30 -14.11 -8.82
C PRO A 67 -1.94 -13.54 -7.45
N LYS A 68 -2.07 -14.35 -6.38
CA LYS A 68 -1.73 -13.99 -5.00
C LYS A 68 -0.28 -13.52 -4.87
N ASP A 69 0.66 -14.22 -5.49
CA ASP A 69 2.09 -13.93 -5.36
C ASP A 69 2.42 -12.56 -5.97
N ILE A 70 1.82 -12.26 -7.13
CA ILE A 70 2.00 -10.99 -7.83
C ILE A 70 1.33 -9.85 -7.08
N VAL A 71 0.10 -10.05 -6.59
CA VAL A 71 -0.62 -9.05 -5.79
C VAL A 71 0.14 -8.73 -4.50
N GLN A 72 0.65 -9.73 -3.80
CA GLN A 72 1.43 -9.52 -2.59
C GLN A 72 2.70 -8.72 -2.89
N ALA A 73 3.47 -9.12 -3.90
CA ALA A 73 4.68 -8.41 -4.31
C ALA A 73 4.38 -6.95 -4.74
N ALA A 74 3.31 -6.73 -5.50
CA ALA A 74 2.87 -5.41 -5.94
C ALA A 74 2.47 -4.49 -4.78
N ARG A 75 1.77 -5.03 -3.77
CA ARG A 75 1.43 -4.29 -2.55
C ARG A 75 2.67 -3.88 -1.77
N MET A 76 3.68 -4.76 -1.72
CA MET A 76 4.95 -4.42 -1.06
C MET A 76 5.70 -3.32 -1.81
N GLU A 77 5.77 -3.39 -3.15
CA GLU A 77 6.38 -2.33 -3.97
C GLU A 77 5.65 -0.98 -3.81
N ARG A 78 4.31 -0.99 -3.80
CA ARG A 78 3.51 0.20 -3.51
C ARG A 78 3.86 0.77 -2.14
N LYS A 79 3.91 -0.09 -1.11
CA LYS A 79 4.26 0.33 0.25
C LYS A 79 5.66 0.94 0.29
N GLU A 80 6.66 0.27 -0.27
CA GLU A 80 8.04 0.76 -0.30
C GLU A 80 8.17 2.08 -1.09
N ARG A 81 7.39 2.26 -2.17
CA ARG A 81 7.34 3.53 -2.90
C ARG A 81 6.73 4.64 -2.04
N THR A 82 5.60 4.38 -1.37
CA THR A 82 4.99 5.33 -0.44
C THR A 82 5.94 5.68 0.71
N ASP A 83 6.59 4.69 1.32
CA ASP A 83 7.53 4.87 2.42
C ASP A 83 8.74 5.73 1.98
N ARG A 84 9.24 5.54 0.75
CA ARG A 84 10.35 6.33 0.19
C ARG A 84 9.98 7.77 -0.12
N LEU A 85 8.75 8.01 -0.59
CA LEU A 85 8.29 9.36 -0.94
C LEU A 85 7.91 10.19 0.31
N GLY A 86 7.66 9.53 1.44
CA GLY A 86 7.22 10.19 2.66
C GLY A 86 5.76 10.68 2.57
N PRO A 87 5.25 11.30 3.65
CA PRO A 87 3.93 11.91 3.65
C PRO A 87 3.86 13.06 2.62
N THR A 88 2.73 13.20 1.94
CA THR A 88 2.52 14.33 1.03
C THR A 88 2.23 15.60 1.84
N PRO A 89 2.51 16.80 1.31
CA PRO A 89 2.16 18.06 1.99
C PRO A 89 0.68 18.15 2.37
N GLU A 90 -0.23 17.57 1.58
CA GLU A 90 -1.66 17.51 1.91
C GLU A 90 -1.95 16.59 3.10
N TYR A 91 -1.22 15.48 3.21
CA TYR A 91 -1.31 14.58 4.37
C TYR A 91 -0.75 15.25 5.62
N GLU A 92 0.39 15.93 5.51
CA GLU A 92 0.99 16.71 6.59
C GLU A 92 0.02 17.81 7.06
N ALA A 93 -0.55 18.59 6.14
CA ALA A 93 -1.54 19.61 6.46
C ALA A 93 -2.80 19.04 7.12
N LEU A 94 -3.24 17.84 6.71
CA LEU A 94 -4.35 17.14 7.38
C LEU A 94 -3.98 16.73 8.81
N CYS A 95 -2.77 16.21 9.01
CA CYS A 95 -2.25 15.87 10.34
C CYS A 95 -2.16 17.12 11.22
N ASP A 96 -1.61 18.22 10.70
CA ASP A 96 -1.50 19.50 11.40
C ASP A 96 -2.88 20.08 11.75
N SER A 97 -3.87 19.96 10.85
CA SER A 97 -5.25 20.44 11.12
C SER A 97 -5.94 19.67 12.26
N LYS A 98 -5.50 18.43 12.51
CA LYS A 98 -6.01 17.57 13.59
C LYS A 98 -5.13 17.61 14.82
N TYR A 99 -3.94 18.22 14.70
CA TYR A 99 -3.04 18.43 15.80
C TYR A 99 -3.63 19.50 16.72
N ILE A 100 -4.16 19.05 17.85
CA ILE A 100 -4.46 19.93 18.97
C ILE A 100 -3.20 20.03 19.81
N SER A 101 -2.82 21.27 20.14
CA SER A 101 -1.68 21.51 21.01
C SER A 101 -1.91 20.86 22.38
N TYR A 102 -0.82 20.52 23.08
CA TYR A 102 -0.89 20.01 24.44
C TYR A 102 -1.68 20.95 25.35
N GLU A 103 -1.49 22.26 25.20
CA GLU A 103 -2.22 23.27 25.97
C GLU A 103 -3.72 23.28 25.65
N GLU A 104 -4.12 23.17 24.38
CA GLU A 104 -5.54 23.06 24.02
C GLU A 104 -6.17 21.75 24.51
N ALA A 105 -5.42 20.65 24.49
CA ALA A 105 -5.87 19.38 25.05
C ALA A 105 -6.12 19.51 26.55
N LEU A 106 -5.22 20.17 27.29
CA LEU A 106 -5.38 20.47 28.71
C LEU A 106 -6.57 21.41 28.98
N GLN A 107 -6.74 22.46 28.19
CA GLN A 107 -7.89 23.37 28.33
C GLN A 107 -9.22 22.65 28.08
N ARG A 108 -9.29 21.74 27.09
CA ARG A 108 -10.49 20.93 26.83
C ARG A 108 -10.77 19.94 27.97
N LEU A 109 -9.74 19.34 28.55
CA LEU A 109 -9.86 18.47 29.72
C LEU A 109 -10.37 19.26 30.93
N GLN A 110 -9.77 20.41 31.23
CA GLN A 110 -10.19 21.28 32.33
C GLN A 110 -11.64 21.76 32.17
N LYS A 111 -12.06 22.13 30.96
CA LYS A 111 -13.46 22.48 30.68
C LYS A 111 -14.43 21.31 30.88
N ARG A 112 -14.00 20.06 30.64
CA ARG A 112 -14.84 18.86 30.82
C ARG A 112 -14.91 18.37 32.27
N THR A 113 -13.82 18.46 33.01
CA THR A 113 -13.71 17.86 34.35
C THR A 113 -13.77 18.88 35.48
N GLY A 114 -13.62 20.17 35.18
CA GLY A 114 -13.49 21.24 36.17
C GLY A 114 -12.16 21.24 36.92
N GLN A 115 -11.26 20.30 36.61
CA GLN A 115 -9.95 20.17 37.26
C GLN A 115 -8.85 20.81 36.40
N THR A 116 -8.05 21.68 37.01
CA THR A 116 -6.81 22.20 36.43
C THR A 116 -5.75 21.10 36.37
N PHE A 117 -5.23 20.82 35.17
CA PHE A 117 -4.11 19.91 34.97
C PHE A 117 -2.94 20.70 34.38
N GLY A 118 -1.93 20.99 35.21
CA GLY A 118 -0.75 21.77 34.82
C GLY A 118 0.20 21.97 35.99
N ARG A 119 1.45 21.52 35.80
CA ARG A 119 2.65 21.54 36.67
C ARG A 119 2.55 22.30 38.02
N GLU A 120 2.38 21.55 39.11
CA GLU A 120 3.07 21.85 40.37
C GLU A 120 4.49 21.27 40.27
N LEU A 121 5.45 22.04 39.76
CA LEU A 121 6.82 21.85 40.22
C LEU A 121 6.93 22.64 41.51
N GLY A 122 6.60 21.98 42.62
CA GLY A 122 6.87 22.53 43.93
C GLY A 122 8.37 22.77 44.08
N GLU A 123 8.75 24.03 44.24
CA GLU A 123 9.99 24.41 44.89
C GLU A 123 9.91 23.89 46.33
N ALA A 124 10.48 22.71 46.57
CA ALA A 124 10.74 22.22 47.91
C ALA A 124 11.95 23.02 48.45
N SER A 125 11.66 23.97 49.34
CA SER A 125 12.64 24.57 50.26
C SER A 125 13.14 23.57 51.28
#